data_AF-A0A1Y4IC15-F1
#
_entry.id   AF-A0A1Y4IC15-F1
#
_cell.length_a   1.000
_cell.length_b   1.000
_cell.length_c   1.000
_cell.angle_alpha   90.00
_cell.angle_beta   90.00
_cell.angle_gamma   90.00
#
_symmetry.space_group_name_H-M   'P 1'
#
loop_
_entity.id
_entity.type
_entity.pdbx_description
1 polymer ?
#
loop_
_entity_poly.entity_id
_entity_poly.type
_entity_poly.pdbx_seq_one_letter_code
_entity_poly.pdbx_strand_id
1 'polypeptide(L)'
;MMNYKRGLKVLAVLVLLAGYYLFLRYTGTGIPCLFRYFFHMECPGCGISRMILAISTGEFREAFLSHPVLFCWSPFLLWLIAKNTAAYLYGKPVFLRKWEKAGTVLLLISLLLFFVWRNLPPAFSETIWIKFVDISAKI
;
A
#
# COMPACT_ATOMS: atom_id res chain seq x y z
N MET A 1 -2.13 -26.67 16.94
CA MET A 1 -0.66 -26.55 17.07
C MET A 1 -0.13 -25.73 15.90
N MET A 2 0.73 -24.74 16.18
CA MET A 2 1.39 -23.93 15.16
C MET A 2 2.42 -24.79 14.40
N ASN A 3 2.35 -24.79 13.06
CA ASN A 3 3.27 -25.59 12.26
C ASN A 3 4.60 -24.84 12.08
N TYR A 4 5.67 -25.29 12.73
CA TYR A 4 6.98 -24.61 12.74
C TYR A 4 7.58 -24.41 11.34
N LYS A 5 7.34 -25.33 10.38
CA LYS A 5 7.78 -25.19 8.99
C LYS A 5 7.09 -24.02 8.29
N ARG A 6 5.80 -23.77 8.60
CA ARG A 6 5.05 -22.63 8.07
C ARG A 6 5.49 -21.33 8.75
N GLY A 7 5.73 -21.36 10.06
CA GLY A 7 6.31 -20.24 10.79
C GLY A 7 7.65 -19.79 10.22
N LEU A 8 8.54 -20.74 9.91
CA LEU A 8 9.84 -20.45 9.32
C LEU A 8 9.74 -19.75 7.95
N LYS A 9 8.75 -20.14 7.12
CA LYS A 9 8.50 -19.46 5.84
C LYS A 9 8.02 -18.03 6.03
N VAL A 10 7.10 -17.79 6.96
CA VAL A 10 6.63 -16.44 7.29
C VAL A 10 7.80 -15.59 7.79
N LEU A 11 8.64 -16.13 8.67
CA LEU A 11 9.83 -15.46 9.15
C LEU A 11 10.79 -15.11 8.01
N ALA A 12 11.06 -16.04 7.10
CA ALA A 12 11.93 -15.79 5.95
C ALA A 12 11.40 -14.65 5.07
N VAL A 13 10.09 -14.61 4.81
CA VAL A 13 9.45 -13.50 4.07
C VAL A 13 9.60 -12.18 4.81
N LEU A 14 9.39 -12.15 6.12
CA LEU A 14 9.56 -10.94 6.93
C LEU A 14 11.00 -10.43 6.91
N VAL A 15 11.99 -11.32 6.98
CA VAL A 15 13.42 -10.97 6.88
C VAL A 15 13.74 -10.39 5.51
N LEU A 16 13.22 -10.98 4.43
CA LEU A 16 13.39 -10.45 3.07
C LEU A 16 12.77 -9.06 2.91
N LEU A 17 11.55 -8.86 3.41
CA LEU A 17 10.86 -7.57 3.38
C LEU A 17 11.61 -6.51 4.21
N ALA A 18 12.13 -6.88 5.38
CA ALA A 18 12.94 -5.99 6.21
C ALA A 18 14.26 -5.62 5.52
N GLY A 19 14.91 -6.57 4.85
CA GLY A 19 16.11 -6.33 4.04
C GLY A 19 15.84 -5.35 2.89
N TYR A 20 14.72 -5.54 2.17
CA TYR A 20 14.30 -4.62 1.12
C TYR A 20 13.97 -3.23 1.67
N TYR A 21 13.28 -3.14 2.81
CA TYR A 21 13.02 -1.87 3.48
C TYR A 21 14.31 -1.15 3.88
N LEU A 22 15.30 -1.86 4.41
CA LEU A 22 16.59 -1.29 4.77
C LEU A 22 17.35 -0.79 3.54
N PHE A 23 17.29 -1.55 2.44
CA PHE A 23 17.82 -1.14 1.14
C PHE A 23 17.15 0.16 0.66
N LEU A 24 15.82 0.23 0.67
CA LEU A 24 15.07 1.43 0.31
C LEU A 24 15.44 2.64 1.16
N ARG A 25 15.63 2.44 2.46
CA ARG A 25 16.04 3.50 3.39
C ARG A 25 17.43 4.02 3.08
N TYR A 26 18.35 3.15 2.65
CA TYR A 26 19.73 3.51 2.35
C TYR A 26 19.89 4.16 0.97
N THR A 27 19.18 3.67 -0.04
CA THR A 27 19.29 4.18 -1.42
C THR A 27 18.37 5.37 -1.72
N GLY A 28 17.33 5.59 -0.90
CA GLY A 28 16.32 6.65 -1.10
C GLY A 28 15.51 6.52 -2.40
N THR A 29 15.80 5.50 -3.21
CA THR A 29 15.25 5.27 -4.55
C THR A 29 14.64 3.88 -4.57
N GLY A 30 13.31 3.85 -4.59
CA GLY A 30 12.58 2.63 -4.87
C GLY A 30 12.84 2.14 -6.28
N ILE A 31 12.58 0.85 -6.52
CA ILE A 31 12.64 0.26 -7.87
C ILE A 31 11.87 1.18 -8.82
N PRO A 32 12.52 1.74 -9.86
CA PRO A 32 11.85 2.64 -10.79
C PRO A 32 10.69 1.89 -11.44
N CYS A 33 9.48 2.45 -11.29
CA CYS A 33 8.28 1.81 -11.83
C CYS A 33 8.41 1.73 -13.36
N LEU A 34 8.50 0.51 -13.89
CA LEU A 34 8.61 0.28 -15.34
C LEU A 34 7.46 0.93 -16.12
N PHE A 35 6.25 0.97 -15.55
CA PHE A 35 5.10 1.66 -16.15
C PHE A 35 5.32 3.16 -16.30
N ARG A 36 5.96 3.81 -15.33
CA ARG A 36 6.30 5.24 -15.42
C ARG A 36 7.40 5.48 -16.45
N TYR A 37 8.32 4.53 -16.60
CA TYR A 37 9.39 4.63 -17.59
C TYR A 37 8.87 4.44 -19.03
N PHE A 38 8.02 3.43 -19.26
CA PHE A 38 7.54 3.10 -20.61
C PHE A 38 6.30 3.88 -21.05
N PHE A 39 5.32 4.05 -20.16
CA PHE A 39 4.03 4.65 -20.50
C PHE A 39 3.87 6.07 -19.95
N HIS A 40 4.85 6.58 -19.19
CA HIS A 40 4.77 7.86 -18.48
C HIS A 40 3.54 7.97 -17.55
N MET A 41 2.95 6.84 -17.17
CA MET A 41 1.77 6.75 -16.30
C MET A 41 2.16 6.31 -14.88
N GLU A 42 1.49 6.88 -13.88
CA GLU A 42 1.62 6.43 -12.49
C GLU A 42 0.66 5.28 -12.22
N CYS A 43 1.18 4.07 -11.96
CA CYS A 43 0.37 2.89 -11.66
C CYS A 43 -0.30 2.99 -10.27
N PRO A 44 -1.36 2.20 -9.97
CA PRO A 44 -2.06 2.26 -8.67
C PRO A 44 -1.17 1.86 -7.48
N GLY A 45 0.01 1.31 -7.71
CA GLY A 45 1.01 1.01 -6.67
C GLY A 45 2.13 2.05 -6.53
N CYS A 46 2.15 3.08 -7.39
CA CYS A 46 3.18 4.13 -7.31
C CYS A 46 3.04 4.89 -5.98
N GLY A 47 4.13 4.95 -5.21
CA GLY A 47 4.17 5.65 -3.93
C GLY A 47 4.07 4.77 -2.68
N ILE A 48 3.78 3.46 -2.80
CA ILE A 48 3.69 2.55 -1.64
C ILE A 48 4.99 2.54 -0.82
N SER A 49 6.14 2.41 -1.47
CA SER A 49 7.43 2.38 -0.76
C SER A 49 7.70 3.68 -0.01
N ARG A 50 7.29 4.83 -0.57
CA ARG A 50 7.40 6.14 0.08
C ARG A 50 6.44 6.25 1.27
N MET A 51 5.21 5.77 1.11
CA MET A 51 4.23 5.69 2.19
C MET A 51 4.76 4.87 3.37
N ILE A 52 5.30 3.67 3.11
CA ILE A 52 5.85 2.80 4.15
C ILE A 52 7.04 3.46 4.85
N LEU A 53 7.92 4.12 4.10
CA LEU A 53 9.06 4.84 4.66
C LEU A 53 8.64 6.05 5.51
N ALA A 54 7.62 6.79 5.11
CA ALA A 54 7.09 7.91 5.89
C ALA A 54 6.36 7.44 7.15
N ILE A 55 5.62 6.31 7.09
CA ILE A 55 5.01 5.70 8.28
C ILE A 55 6.10 5.27 9.27
N SER A 56 7.21 4.71 8.80
CA SER A 56 8.27 4.23 9.67
C SER A 56 9.14 5.33 10.27
N THR A 57 9.20 6.52 9.65
CA THR A 57 9.81 7.72 10.24
C THR A 57 8.86 8.51 11.15
N GLY A 58 7.58 8.14 11.19
CA GLY A 58 6.55 8.84 11.98
C GLY A 58 5.93 10.04 11.26
N GLU A 59 6.23 10.25 9.98
CA GLU A 59 5.70 11.34 9.16
C GLU A 59 4.37 10.94 8.50
N PHE A 60 3.30 10.88 9.30
CA PHE A 60 1.97 10.46 8.81
C PHE A 60 1.41 11.35 7.70
N ARG A 61 1.76 12.65 7.69
CA ARG A 61 1.36 13.58 6.64
C ARG A 61 1.95 13.22 5.29
N GLU A 62 3.26 13.00 5.24
CA GLU A 62 3.95 12.57 4.02
C GLU A 62 3.50 11.17 3.57
N ALA A 63 3.20 10.29 4.53
CA ALA A 63 2.61 8.99 4.24
C ALA A 63 1.26 9.14 3.52
N PHE A 64 0.36 9.99 4.04
CA PHE A 64 -0.93 10.26 3.43
C PHE A 64 -0.79 10.88 2.04
N LEU A 65 0.05 11.91 1.88
CA LEU A 65 0.25 12.58 0.59
C LEU A 65 0.85 11.65 -0.47
N SER A 66 1.72 10.73 -0.07
CA SER A 66 2.33 9.78 -1.01
C SER A 66 1.33 8.79 -1.60
N HIS A 67 0.37 8.31 -0.79
CA HIS A 67 -0.61 7.33 -1.23
C HIS A 67 -1.89 7.32 -0.35
N PRO A 68 -2.79 8.30 -0.53
CA PRO A 68 -3.88 8.56 0.42
C PRO A 68 -4.90 7.40 0.50
N VAL A 69 -5.19 6.74 -0.63
CA VAL A 69 -6.13 5.61 -0.67
C VAL A 69 -5.60 4.44 0.17
N LEU A 70 -4.40 3.95 -0.10
CA LEU A 70 -3.82 2.86 0.68
C LEU A 70 -3.55 3.26 2.14
N PHE A 71 -3.24 4.52 2.42
CA PHE A 71 -3.10 4.98 3.80
C PHE A 71 -4.42 4.82 4.56
N CYS A 72 -5.54 5.30 4.01
CA CYS A 72 -6.87 5.14 4.61
C CYS A 72 -7.32 3.68 4.72
N TRP A 73 -6.97 2.86 3.73
CA TRP A 73 -7.30 1.43 3.71
C TRP A 73 -6.28 0.54 4.45
N SER A 74 -5.17 1.10 4.94
CA SER A 74 -4.11 0.37 5.62
C SER A 74 -4.58 -0.45 6.84
N PRO A 75 -5.49 0.04 7.74
CA PRO A 75 -5.95 -0.78 8.86
C PRO A 75 -6.75 -2.00 8.39
N PHE A 76 -7.56 -1.86 7.34
CA PHE A 76 -8.32 -2.96 6.77
C PHE A 76 -7.39 -4.02 6.13
N LEU A 77 -6.39 -3.57 5.37
CA LEU A 77 -5.37 -4.43 4.78
C LEU A 77 -4.55 -5.17 5.83
N LEU A 78 -4.09 -4.46 6.85
CA LEU A 78 -3.31 -5.04 7.95
C LEU A 78 -4.11 -6.13 8.67
N TRP A 79 -5.38 -5.85 8.96
CA TRP A 79 -6.28 -6.81 9.60
C TRP A 79 -6.48 -8.07 8.72
N LEU A 80 -6.69 -7.90 7.41
CA LEU A 80 -6.86 -9.00 6.47
C LEU A 80 -5.60 -9.88 6.39
N ILE A 81 -4.42 -9.26 6.31
CA ILE A 81 -3.12 -9.94 6.30
C ILE A 81 -2.89 -10.69 7.62
N ALA A 82 -3.16 -10.06 8.76
CA ALA A 82 -2.99 -10.67 10.08
C ALA A 82 -3.88 -11.90 10.23
N LYS A 83 -5.17 -11.79 9.86
CA LYS A 83 -6.13 -12.91 9.91
C LYS A 83 -5.68 -14.08 9.02
N ASN A 84 -5.27 -13.79 7.79
CA ASN A 84 -4.85 -14.83 6.84
C ASN A 84 -3.53 -15.49 7.26
N THR A 85 -2.57 -14.70 7.77
CA THR A 85 -1.31 -15.21 8.32
C THR A 85 -1.57 -16.10 9.52
N ALA A 86 -2.44 -15.69 10.44
CA ALA A 86 -2.83 -16.50 11.59
C ALA A 86 -3.48 -17.82 11.14
N ALA A 87 -4.45 -17.78 10.22
CA ALA A 87 -5.07 -18.98 9.68
C ALA A 87 -4.05 -19.92 9.01
N TYR A 88 -3.09 -19.37 8.25
CA TYR A 88 -2.00 -20.15 7.63
C TYR A 88 -1.12 -20.86 8.66
N LEU A 89 -0.73 -20.15 9.73
CA LEU A 89 0.13 -20.67 10.81
C LEU A 89 -0.56 -21.77 11.64
N TYR A 90 -1.86 -21.60 11.91
CA TYR A 90 -2.67 -22.58 12.63
C TYR A 90 -3.23 -23.68 11.72
N GLY A 91 -2.98 -23.61 10.41
CA GLY A 91 -3.48 -24.54 9.40
C GLY A 91 -5.00 -24.59 9.29
N LYS A 92 -5.66 -23.48 9.65
CA LYS A 92 -7.09 -23.32 9.47
C LYS A 92 -7.38 -22.91 8.02
N PRO A 93 -8.50 -23.37 7.44
CA PRO A 93 -8.95 -22.88 6.15
C PRO A 93 -9.19 -21.37 6.22
N VAL A 94 -8.73 -20.65 5.18
CA VAL A 94 -8.92 -19.20 5.07
C VAL A 94 -10.28 -18.95 4.43
N PHE A 95 -11.24 -18.46 5.22
CA PHE A 95 -12.53 -18.02 4.71
C PHE A 95 -12.63 -16.50 4.75
N LEU A 96 -12.95 -15.90 3.60
CA LEU A 96 -13.32 -14.50 3.47
C LEU A 96 -14.83 -14.37 3.71
N ARG A 97 -15.21 -13.64 4.76
CA ARG A 97 -16.58 -13.23 5.02
C ARG A 97 -17.07 -12.31 3.92
N LYS A 98 -18.40 -12.23 3.74
CA LYS A 98 -19.02 -11.40 2.69
C LYS A 98 -18.56 -9.94 2.74
N TRP A 99 -18.41 -9.37 3.93
CA TRP A 99 -17.94 -8.00 4.12
C TRP A 99 -16.45 -7.81 3.81
N GLU A 100 -15.62 -8.84 3.99
CA GLU A 100 -14.20 -8.78 3.62
C GLU A 100 -14.03 -8.81 2.11
N LYS A 101 -14.83 -9.65 1.43
CA LYS A 101 -14.88 -9.68 -0.03
C LYS A 101 -15.36 -8.33 -0.58
N ALA A 102 -16.47 -7.81 -0.03
CA ALA A 102 -16.99 -6.50 -0.40
C ALA A 102 -15.96 -5.39 -0.16
N GLY A 103 -15.32 -5.36 1.01
CA GLY A 103 -14.26 -4.40 1.34
C GLY A 103 -13.06 -4.49 0.39
N THR A 104 -12.65 -5.70 0.01
CA THR A 104 -11.57 -5.91 -0.96
C THR A 104 -11.96 -5.41 -2.35
N VAL A 105 -13.21 -5.63 -2.78
CA VAL A 105 -13.71 -5.10 -4.06
C VAL A 105 -13.78 -3.57 -4.02
N LEU A 106 -14.27 -2.98 -2.92
CA LEU A 106 -14.30 -1.53 -2.74
C LEU A 106 -12.90 -0.92 -2.74
N LEU A 107 -11.92 -1.56 -2.10
CA LEU A 107 -10.51 -1.19 -2.19
C LEU A 107 -10.04 -1.17 -3.65
N LEU A 108 -10.27 -2.24 -4.40
CA LEU A 108 -9.85 -2.32 -5.81
C LEU A 108 -10.51 -1.24 -6.66
N ILE A 109 -11.81 -0.98 -6.48
CA ILE A 109 -12.51 0.12 -7.15
C ILE A 109 -11.89 1.46 -6.77
N SER A 110 -11.60 1.70 -5.49
CA SER A 110 -10.98 2.95 -5.05
C SER A 110 -9.57 3.14 -5.63
N LEU A 111 -8.79 2.07 -5.79
CA LEU A 111 -7.48 2.10 -6.44
C LEU A 111 -7.59 2.38 -7.94
N LEU A 112 -8.60 1.85 -8.62
CA LEU A 112 -8.86 2.14 -10.02
C LEU A 112 -9.29 3.60 -10.23
N LEU A 113 -10.19 4.11 -9.38
CA LEU A 113 -10.58 5.52 -9.41
C LEU A 113 -9.38 6.43 -9.15
N PHE A 114 -8.53 6.08 -8.18
CA PHE A 114 -7.29 6.78 -7.90
C PHE A 114 -6.33 6.74 -9.09
N PHE A 115 -6.17 5.58 -9.73
CA PHE A 115 -5.35 5.45 -10.95
C PHE A 115 -5.85 6.38 -12.06
N VAL A 116 -7.15 6.39 -12.34
CA VAL A 116 -7.74 7.30 -13.34
C VAL A 116 -7.50 8.76 -12.94
N TRP A 117 -7.72 9.10 -11.67
CA TRP A 117 -7.52 10.46 -11.16
C TRP A 117 -6.07 10.95 -11.31
N ARG A 118 -5.08 10.11 -11.02
CA ARG A 118 -3.65 10.46 -11.16
C ARG A 118 -3.19 10.61 -12.61
N ASN A 119 -3.84 9.93 -13.55
CA ASN A 119 -3.46 9.92 -14.96
C ASN A 119 -4.39 10.78 -15.84
N LEU A 120 -5.26 11.60 -15.23
CA LEU A 120 -6.08 12.57 -15.97
C LEU A 120 -5.21 13.69 -16.57
N PRO A 121 -5.64 14.35 -17.67
CA PRO A 121 -4.85 15.37 -18.34
C PRO A 121 -4.41 16.50 -17.38
N PRO A 122 -3.20 17.05 -17.58
CA PRO A 122 -2.58 18.02 -16.67
C PRO A 122 -3.46 19.25 -16.40
N ALA A 123 -4.23 19.71 -17.39
CA ALA A 123 -5.16 20.85 -17.26
C ALA A 123 -6.23 20.68 -16.16
N PHE A 124 -6.62 19.44 -15.85
CA PHE A 124 -7.59 19.13 -14.80
C PHE A 124 -6.91 18.63 -13.52
N SER A 125 -5.80 17.89 -13.65
CA SER A 125 -5.13 17.28 -12.51
C SER A 125 -4.45 18.30 -11.58
N GLU A 126 -3.75 19.33 -12.10
CA GLU A 126 -3.00 20.30 -11.28
C GLU A 126 -3.93 21.10 -10.34
N THR A 127 -5.07 21.56 -10.86
CA THR A 127 -6.06 22.33 -10.08
C THR A 127 -6.66 21.51 -8.94
N ILE A 128 -6.85 20.21 -9.14
CA ILE A 128 -7.47 19.33 -8.13
C ILE A 128 -6.42 18.82 -7.15
N TRP A 129 -5.19 18.54 -7.61
CA TRP A 129 -4.08 18.17 -6.75
C TRP A 129 -3.72 19.29 -5.79
N ILE A 130 -3.64 20.55 -6.25
CA ILE A 130 -3.37 21.70 -5.38
C ILE A 130 -4.48 21.84 -4.33
N LYS A 131 -5.76 21.78 -4.73
CA LYS A 131 -6.88 21.82 -3.78
C LYS A 131 -6.86 20.65 -2.79
N PHE A 132 -6.49 19.45 -3.22
CA PHE A 132 -6.40 18.27 -2.36
C PHE A 132 -5.26 18.41 -1.35
N VAL A 133 -4.10 18.91 -1.77
CA VAL A 133 -2.95 19.21 -0.90
C VAL A 133 -3.31 20.30 0.11
N ASP A 134 -4.01 21.36 -0.31
CA ASP A 134 -4.45 22.44 0.59
C ASP A 134 -5.47 21.98 1.63
N ILE A 135 -6.42 21.12 1.24
CA ILE A 135 -7.38 20.50 2.19
C ILE A 135 -6.64 19.62 3.19
N SER A 136 -5.67 18.82 2.71
CA SER A 136 -4.88 17.91 3.54
C SER A 136 -3.85 18.63 4.40
N ALA A 137 -3.46 19.87 4.05
CA ALA A 137 -2.58 20.71 4.85
C ALA A 137 -3.31 21.44 5.99
N LYS A 138 -4.65 21.50 5.95
CA LYS A 138 -5.50 22.11 6.98
C LYS A 138 -6.02 21.11 8.03
N ILE A 139 -5.81 19.82 7.81
CA ILE A 139 -6.12 18.71 8.73
C ILE A 139 -4.87 18.42 9.55
#